data_AF-A0A7U2FH41-F1
#
_entry.id   AF-A0A7U2FH41-F1
#
_cell.length_a   1.000
_cell.length_b   1.000
_cell.length_c   1.000
_cell.angle_alpha   90.00
_cell.angle_beta   90.00
_cell.angle_gamma   90.00
#
_symmetry.space_group_name_H-M   'P 1'
#
loop_
_entity.id
_entity.type
_entity.pdbx_description
1 polymer ?
#
loop_
_entity_poly.entity_id
_entity_poly.type
_entity_poly.pdbx_seq_one_letter_code
_entity_poly.pdbx_strand_id
1 'polypeptide(L)'
;MKKVPGSALRYDTFCKMSRPQQGEIREAFRRALINVWGCGIRPRDKGLRNIGWDEAERECYIVDFEDCKIIDVGQVDVPEFSEAEFRHWDLAEENVVHYRTWYDLDKVGNAAGAAKNGA
;
A
#
# COMPACT_ATOMS: atom_id res chain seq x y z
N MET A 1 20.67 3.89 1.48
CA MET A 1 19.95 2.62 1.71
C MET A 1 20.10 1.72 0.48
N LYS A 2 20.13 0.39 0.67
CA LYS A 2 20.08 -0.58 -0.43
C LYS A 2 18.67 -0.62 -1.00
N LYS A 3 18.53 -0.64 -2.33
CA LYS A 3 17.23 -0.78 -2.99
C LYS A 3 16.68 -2.19 -2.77
N VAL A 4 15.42 -2.28 -2.35
CA VAL A 4 14.69 -3.56 -2.26
C VAL A 4 14.20 -3.99 -3.66
N PRO A 5 13.98 -5.29 -3.90
CA PRO A 5 13.32 -5.77 -5.10
C PRO A 5 11.91 -5.19 -5.27
N GLY A 6 11.38 -5.28 -6.49
CA GLY A 6 10.04 -4.80 -6.81
C GLY A 6 9.92 -3.29 -7.03
N SER A 7 8.68 -2.83 -7.10
CA SER A 7 8.32 -1.42 -7.32
C SER A 7 7.39 -0.94 -6.22
N ALA A 8 7.56 0.32 -5.81
CA ALA A 8 6.62 0.95 -4.89
C ALA A 8 5.20 0.91 -5.47
N LEU A 9 4.24 0.46 -4.66
CA LEU A 9 2.84 0.50 -5.04
C LEU A 9 2.40 1.96 -5.20
N ARG A 10 1.56 2.18 -6.21
CA ARG A 10 0.97 3.48 -6.51
C ARG A 10 -0.53 3.35 -6.63
N TYR A 11 -1.25 4.40 -6.27
CA TYR A 11 -2.70 4.38 -6.31
C TYR A 11 -3.24 4.15 -7.71
N ASP A 12 -2.66 4.81 -8.70
CA ASP A 12 -3.08 4.76 -10.10
C ASP A 12 -2.89 3.37 -10.74
N THR A 13 -2.03 2.51 -10.19
CA THR A 13 -1.84 1.13 -10.64
C THR A 13 -2.60 0.14 -9.76
N PHE A 14 -2.44 0.22 -8.44
CA PHE A 14 -3.07 -0.71 -7.50
C PHE A 14 -4.60 -0.69 -7.58
N CYS A 15 -5.21 0.50 -7.69
CA CYS A 15 -6.67 0.59 -7.76
C CYS A 15 -7.26 0.01 -9.06
N LYS A 16 -6.44 -0.18 -10.11
CA LYS A 16 -6.86 -0.75 -11.39
C LYS A 16 -6.61 -2.26 -11.48
N MET A 17 -5.87 -2.84 -10.55
CA MET A 17 -5.69 -4.29 -10.46
C MET A 17 -7.02 -4.99 -10.19
N SER A 18 -7.09 -6.26 -10.59
CA SER A 18 -8.25 -7.11 -10.31
C SER A 18 -8.38 -7.38 -8.80
N ARG A 19 -9.59 -7.70 -8.33
CA ARG A 19 -9.81 -8.07 -6.91
C ARG A 19 -8.89 -9.21 -6.44
N PRO A 20 -8.68 -10.29 -7.23
CA PRO A 20 -7.72 -11.34 -6.86
C PRO A 20 -6.30 -10.80 -6.66
N GLN A 21 -5.76 -10.02 -7.59
CA GLN A 21 -4.42 -9.43 -7.46
C GLN A 21 -4.29 -8.52 -6.23
N GLN A 22 -5.32 -7.70 -5.97
CA GLN A 22 -5.34 -6.87 -4.76
C GLN A 22 -5.35 -7.73 -3.49
N GLY A 23 -6.09 -8.84 -3.49
CA GLY A 23 -6.11 -9.81 -2.39
C GLY A 23 -4.73 -10.44 -2.15
N GLU A 24 -4.02 -10.81 -3.21
CA GLU A 24 -2.66 -11.37 -3.12
C GLU A 24 -1.67 -10.38 -2.49
N ILE A 25 -1.74 -9.12 -2.90
CA ILE A 25 -0.91 -8.04 -2.34
C ILE A 25 -1.26 -7.80 -0.87
N ARG A 26 -2.55 -7.81 -0.50
CA ARG A 26 -2.99 -7.67 0.90
C ARG A 26 -2.43 -8.79 1.78
N GLU A 27 -2.49 -10.03 1.32
CA GLU A 27 -1.93 -11.16 2.07
C GLU A 27 -0.41 -11.08 2.19
N ALA A 28 0.30 -10.71 1.12
CA ALA A 28 1.75 -10.49 1.17
C ALA A 28 2.14 -9.34 2.10
N PHE A 29 1.41 -8.22 2.04
CA PHE A 29 1.59 -7.10 2.94
C PHE A 29 1.38 -7.50 4.41
N ARG A 30 0.34 -8.27 4.71
CA ARG A 30 0.06 -8.76 6.06
C ARG A 30 1.24 -9.54 6.63
N ARG A 31 1.82 -10.46 5.85
CA ARG A 31 3.03 -11.21 6.24
C ARG A 31 4.22 -10.29 6.46
N ALA A 32 4.46 -9.36 5.54
CA ALA A 32 5.55 -8.40 5.63
C ALA A 32 5.46 -7.53 6.90
N LEU A 33 4.26 -7.03 7.23
CA LEU A 33 4.04 -6.19 8.41
C LEU A 33 4.24 -6.95 9.72
N ILE A 34 3.73 -8.19 9.80
CA ILE A 34 3.95 -9.05 10.95
C ILE A 34 5.45 -9.34 11.14
N ASN A 35 6.19 -9.60 10.06
CA ASN A 35 7.64 -9.81 10.13
C ASN A 35 8.38 -8.55 10.63
N VAL A 36 7.98 -7.36 10.16
CA VAL A 36 8.53 -6.07 10.62
C VAL A 36 8.28 -5.86 12.12
N TRP A 37 7.08 -6.16 12.61
CA TRP A 37 6.78 -6.12 14.04
C TRP A 37 7.61 -7.15 14.82
N GLY A 38 7.81 -8.34 14.27
CA GLY A 38 8.70 -9.37 14.83
C GLY A 38 10.18 -8.94 14.90
N CYS A 39 10.59 -7.93 14.14
CA CYS A 39 11.90 -7.29 14.24
C CYS A 39 11.95 -6.16 15.29
N GLY A 40 10.88 -5.92 16.05
CA GLY A 40 10.85 -4.87 17.05
C GLY A 40 10.58 -3.47 16.49
N ILE A 41 10.02 -3.38 15.29
CA ILE A 41 9.79 -2.10 14.59
C ILE A 41 8.30 -1.92 14.32
N ARG A 42 7.74 -0.78 14.69
CA ARG A 42 6.37 -0.38 14.35
C ARG A 42 6.39 0.92 13.53
N PRO A 43 6.18 0.85 12.20
CA PRO A 43 6.11 2.04 11.35
C PRO A 43 4.98 2.98 11.80
N ARG A 44 5.26 4.29 11.76
CA ARG A 44 4.27 5.35 11.98
C ARG A 44 3.88 6.06 10.70
N ASP A 45 4.83 6.26 9.77
CA ASP A 45 4.51 6.74 8.44
C ASP A 45 3.94 5.62 7.56
N LYS A 46 2.62 5.50 7.57
CA LYS A 46 1.89 4.47 6.85
C LYS A 46 1.38 5.02 5.52
N GLY A 47 1.27 4.13 4.54
CA GLY A 47 0.63 4.43 3.26
C GLY A 47 1.19 3.58 2.13
N LEU A 48 0.43 3.51 1.03
CA LEU A 48 0.72 2.64 -0.11
C LEU A 48 2.13 2.84 -0.69
N ARG A 49 2.63 4.09 -0.67
CA ARG A 49 3.95 4.47 -1.18
C ARG A 49 5.12 3.79 -0.46
N ASN A 50 4.91 3.36 0.79
CA ASN A 50 5.93 2.73 1.63
C ASN A 50 5.90 1.20 1.52
N ILE A 51 5.15 0.67 0.54
CA ILE A 51 5.07 -0.76 0.23
C ILE A 51 5.68 -1.01 -1.15
N GLY A 52 6.77 -1.76 -1.20
CA GLY A 52 7.32 -2.34 -2.42
C GLY A 52 6.63 -3.67 -2.72
N TRP A 53 6.15 -3.85 -3.95
CA TRP A 53 5.62 -5.12 -4.45
C TRP A 53 6.60 -5.76 -5.42
N ASP A 54 7.04 -6.98 -5.12
CA ASP A 54 7.80 -7.84 -6.02
C ASP A 54 6.85 -8.87 -6.64
N GLU A 55 6.46 -8.62 -7.88
CA GLU A 55 5.53 -9.48 -8.61
C GLU A 55 6.13 -10.86 -8.93
N ALA A 56 7.44 -10.96 -9.11
CA ALA A 56 8.11 -12.22 -9.44
C ALA A 56 8.07 -13.20 -8.26
N GLU A 57 8.36 -12.69 -7.07
CA GLU A 57 8.39 -13.48 -5.84
C GLU A 57 7.05 -13.46 -5.09
N ARG A 58 6.10 -12.62 -5.51
CA ARG A 58 4.80 -12.40 -4.87
C ARG A 58 4.92 -11.96 -3.40
N GLU A 59 5.89 -11.09 -3.14
CA GLU A 59 6.25 -10.62 -1.80
C GLU A 59 6.19 -9.10 -1.68
N CYS A 60 5.93 -8.63 -0.45
CA CYS A 60 5.89 -7.22 -0.10
C CYS A 60 7.11 -6.83 0.75
N TYR A 61 7.64 -5.64 0.51
CA TYR A 61 8.66 -5.02 1.33
C TYR A 61 8.12 -3.73 1.92
N ILE A 62 8.13 -3.62 3.24
CA ILE A 62 7.86 -2.35 3.92
C ILE A 62 9.16 -1.58 4.01
N VAL A 63 9.13 -0.34 3.55
CA VAL A 63 10.29 0.55 3.50
C VAL A 63 9.99 1.83 4.25
N ASP A 64 11.01 2.69 4.32
CA ASP A 64 10.92 4.02 4.93
C ASP A 64 10.58 4.01 6.43
N PHE A 65 11.56 3.61 7.22
CA PHE A 65 11.45 3.52 8.68
C PHE A 65 11.93 4.78 9.40
N GLU A 66 11.99 5.93 8.71
CA GLU A 66 12.47 7.18 9.32
C GLU A 66 11.59 7.64 10.49
N ASP A 67 10.27 7.34 10.42
CA ASP A 67 9.35 7.46 11.55
C ASP A 67 8.81 6.09 11.97
N CYS A 68 9.45 5.50 12.98
CA CYS A 68 8.99 4.26 13.61
C CYS A 68 9.10 4.31 15.15
N LYS A 69 8.33 3.44 15.81
CA LYS A 69 8.48 3.12 17.23
C LYS A 69 9.25 1.80 17.34
N ILE A 70 10.22 1.73 18.26
CA ILE A 70 10.83 0.47 18.67
C ILE A 70 9.93 -0.20 19.70
N ILE A 71 9.63 -1.49 19.51
CA ILE A 71 8.80 -2.31 20.38
C ILE A 71 9.62 -3.49 20.93
N ASP A 72 9.36 -3.87 22.18
CA ASP A 72 10.02 -5.02 22.81
C ASP A 72 9.31 -6.31 22.41
N VAL A 73 9.97 -7.09 21.55
CA VAL A 73 9.44 -8.35 20.99
C VAL A 73 9.38 -9.46 22.04
N GLY A 74 10.04 -9.29 23.20
CA GLY A 74 10.01 -10.23 24.32
C GLY A 74 8.86 -10.01 25.31
N GLN A 75 8.04 -8.98 25.12
CA GLN A 75 6.92 -8.63 25.99
C GLN A 75 5.59 -8.60 25.24
N VAL A 76 4.48 -8.35 25.98
CA VAL A 76 3.08 -8.34 25.51
C VAL A 76 2.78 -7.24 24.47
N ASP A 77 3.79 -6.45 24.07
CA ASP A 77 3.64 -5.24 23.27
C ASP A 77 3.67 -5.47 21.74
N VAL A 78 3.83 -6.72 21.27
CA VAL A 78 3.76 -7.04 19.83
C VAL A 78 2.31 -6.83 19.35
N PRO A 79 2.08 -5.94 18.37
CA PRO A 79 0.72 -5.69 17.86
C PRO A 79 0.12 -6.94 17.22
N GLU A 80 -1.17 -7.18 17.48
CA GLU A 80 -1.96 -8.11 16.69
C GLU A 80 -2.37 -7.46 15.36
N PHE A 81 -2.28 -8.20 14.27
CA PHE A 81 -2.73 -7.71 12.97
C PHE A 81 -4.26 -7.59 12.96
N SER A 82 -4.77 -6.48 12.45
CA SER A 82 -6.20 -6.28 12.23
C SER A 82 -6.45 -5.65 10.87
N GLU A 83 -7.68 -5.79 10.37
CA GLU A 83 -8.15 -5.15 9.13
C GLU A 83 -7.96 -3.62 9.11
N ALA A 84 -7.85 -2.98 10.29
CA ALA A 84 -7.54 -1.56 10.37
C ALA A 84 -6.17 -1.23 9.77
N GLU A 85 -5.21 -2.15 9.78
CA GLU A 85 -3.93 -1.93 9.11
C GLU A 85 -4.08 -1.81 7.60
N PHE A 86 -5.00 -2.54 6.96
CA PHE A 86 -5.26 -2.30 5.54
C PHE A 86 -5.76 -0.88 5.27
N ARG A 87 -6.60 -0.32 6.14
CA ARG A 87 -7.05 1.08 6.00
C ARG A 87 -5.91 2.07 6.20
N HIS A 88 -5.12 1.90 7.27
CA HIS A 88 -4.02 2.82 7.57
C HIS A 88 -2.91 2.81 6.51
N TRP A 89 -2.78 1.72 5.76
CA TRP A 89 -1.80 1.58 4.69
C TRP A 89 -2.42 1.75 3.28
N ASP A 90 -3.66 2.24 3.21
CA ASP A 90 -4.41 2.50 1.99
C ASP A 90 -4.63 1.28 1.06
N LEU A 91 -4.65 0.09 1.64
CA LEU A 91 -4.90 -1.18 0.96
C LEU A 91 -6.36 -1.65 1.05
N ALA A 92 -7.17 -1.09 1.95
CA ALA A 92 -8.56 -1.54 2.14
C ALA A 92 -9.44 -1.28 0.90
N GLU A 93 -10.53 -2.03 0.76
CA GLU A 93 -11.43 -1.90 -0.40
C GLU A 93 -12.01 -0.48 -0.53
N GLU A 94 -12.29 0.18 0.59
CA GLU A 94 -12.77 1.57 0.62
C GLU A 94 -11.76 2.56 0.02
N ASN A 95 -10.46 2.40 0.31
CA ASN A 95 -9.40 3.22 -0.30
C ASN A 95 -9.34 2.96 -1.81
N VAL A 96 -9.40 1.69 -2.24
CA VAL A 96 -9.39 1.32 -3.65
C VAL A 96 -10.54 1.98 -4.42
N VAL A 97 -11.76 1.92 -3.87
CA VAL A 97 -12.95 2.53 -4.49
C VAL A 97 -12.82 4.05 -4.55
N HIS A 98 -12.36 4.68 -3.47
CA HIS A 98 -12.15 6.13 -3.41
C HIS A 98 -11.16 6.58 -4.50
N TYR A 99 -9.98 5.97 -4.56
CA TYR A 99 -8.95 6.35 -5.54
C TYR A 99 -9.36 6.00 -6.96
N ARG A 100 -9.99 4.84 -7.21
CA ARG A 100 -10.49 4.51 -8.55
C ARG A 100 -11.48 5.57 -9.05
N THR A 101 -12.42 5.97 -8.21
CA THR A 101 -13.40 7.02 -8.54
C THR A 101 -12.71 8.35 -8.84
N TRP A 102 -11.74 8.74 -8.02
CA TRP A 102 -10.97 9.98 -8.21
C TRP A 102 -10.20 9.99 -9.54
N TYR A 103 -9.44 8.93 -9.85
CA TYR A 103 -8.68 8.84 -11.10
C TYR A 103 -9.57 8.69 -12.35
N ASP A 104 -10.75 8.08 -12.22
CA ASP A 104 -11.70 7.99 -13.33
C ASP A 104 -12.36 9.36 -13.60
N LEU A 105 -12.69 10.13 -12.55
CA LEU A 105 -13.21 11.50 -12.67
C LEU A 105 -12.20 12.46 -13.30
N ASP A 106 -10.92 12.37 -12.93
CA ASP A 106 -9.85 13.19 -13.52
C ASP A 106 -9.72 12.95 -15.03
N LYS A 107 -9.90 11.71 -15.49
CA LYS A 107 -9.91 11.39 -16.92
C LYS A 107 -11.12 11.98 -17.65
N VAL A 108 -12.29 11.99 -17.02
CA VAL A 108 -13.50 12.60 -17.60
C VAL A 108 -13.34 14.13 -17.68
N GLY A 109 -12.81 14.76 -16.63
CA GLY A 109 -12.52 16.19 -16.61
C GLY A 109 -11.50 16.60 -17.68
N ASN A 110 -10.44 15.81 -17.87
CA ASN A 110 -9.40 16.08 -18.86
C ASN A 110 -9.87 15.79 -20.30
N ALA A 111 -10.67 14.74 -20.51
CA ALA A 111 -11.29 14.45 -21.82
C ALA A 111 -12.32 15.51 -22.24
N ALA A 112 -13.11 16.03 -21.30
CA ALA A 112 -14.06 17.12 -21.54
C ALA A 112 -13.37 18.47 -21.82
N GLY A 113 -12.16 18.68 -21.27
CA GLY A 113 -11.31 19.83 -21.58
C GLY A 113 -10.66 19.74 -22.97
N ALA A 114 -10.24 18.56 -23.39
CA ALA A 114 -9.65 18.33 -24.72
C ALA A 114 -10.65 18.50 -25.87
N ALA A 115 -11.93 18.16 -25.66
CA ALA A 115 -12.97 18.29 -26.69
C ALA A 115 -13.40 19.74 -26.98
N LYS A 116 -13.04 20.72 -26.11
CA LYS A 116 -13.41 22.14 -26.28
C LYS A 116 -12.37 23.00 -26.99
N ASN A 117 -11.18 22.47 -27.26
CA ASN A 117 -10.07 23.20 -27.90
C ASN A 117 -9.71 22.66 -29.30
N GLY A 118 -10.60 21.90 -29.93
CA GLY A 118 -10.38 21.25 -31.21
C GLY A 118 -11.45 21.54 -32.27
N ALA A 119 -11.91 22.79 -32.37
CA ALA A 119 -12.75 23.28 -33.45
C ALA A 119 -12.26 24.66 -33.92
#